data_AF-A0A165VLQ0-F1
#
_entry.id   AF-A0A165VLQ0-F1
#
_cell.length_a   1.000
_cell.length_b   1.000
_cell.length_c   1.000
_cell.angle_alpha   90.00
_cell.angle_beta   90.00
_cell.angle_gamma   90.00
#
_symmetry.space_group_name_H-M   'P 1'
#
loop_
_entity.id
_entity.type
_entity.pdbx_description
1 polymer ?
#
loop_
_entity_poly.entity_id
_entity_poly.type
_entity_poly.pdbx_seq_one_letter_code
_entity_poly.pdbx_strand_id
1 'polypeptide(L)'
;MKSQAGITNLAIAQPNELAITGVLHLTIKDKLTHHPFFIVGKCQFSSVTHGDRSRQVSLAPLDLTWPRLAANIGAAFGKKKLFVTTFYNGITFSTFMQARTPATTPQSSPQRGLKTYTSRKAPKEYTFPAGLPYDTDIPVYDGRKTFQLKGFNKLPSFPGEIPVGSAILIIFTAQTYSGKRLPSTVKGLTTSLGFKALAAVVLHDAELDSEARDDAKSDENGPLGVETDVYSSAMSNAADSEPEVF
;
A
#
# COMPACT_ATOMS: atom_id res chain seq x y z
N MET A 1 -18.36 -18.86 -5.72
CA MET A 1 -17.85 -17.64 -6.41
C MET A 1 -16.34 -17.61 -6.27
N LYS A 2 -15.60 -17.51 -7.38
CA LYS A 2 -14.13 -17.43 -7.37
C LYS A 2 -13.71 -15.99 -7.06
N SER A 3 -13.06 -15.78 -5.91
CA SER A 3 -12.47 -14.51 -5.49
C SER A 3 -11.40 -14.08 -6.49
N GLN A 4 -11.73 -13.13 -7.37
CA GLN A 4 -10.74 -12.36 -8.11
C GLN A 4 -9.91 -11.58 -7.07
N ALA A 5 -8.57 -11.72 -7.10
CA ALA A 5 -7.66 -11.13 -6.11
C ALA A 5 -7.92 -9.64 -5.88
N GLY A 6 -8.56 -9.29 -4.76
CA GLY A 6 -8.88 -7.92 -4.37
C GLY A 6 -7.74 -7.29 -3.57
N ILE A 7 -7.72 -5.96 -3.49
CA ILE A 7 -6.85 -5.20 -2.59
C ILE A 7 -7.59 -5.02 -1.27
N THR A 8 -6.92 -5.22 -0.15
CA THR A 8 -7.56 -5.16 1.19
C THR A 8 -7.08 -3.96 1.98
N ASN A 9 -7.99 -3.24 2.64
CA ASN A 9 -7.59 -2.26 3.63
C ASN A 9 -7.10 -2.98 4.89
N LEU A 10 -5.81 -2.86 5.19
CA LEU A 10 -5.20 -3.59 6.29
C LEU A 10 -5.67 -3.08 7.68
N ALA A 11 -6.21 -1.87 7.77
CA ALA A 11 -6.76 -1.31 9.00
C ALA A 11 -8.14 -1.90 9.39
N ILE A 12 -8.84 -2.54 8.45
CA ILE A 12 -10.16 -3.17 8.69
C ILE A 12 -10.12 -4.70 8.58
N ALA A 13 -9.04 -5.26 8.03
CA ALA A 13 -8.84 -6.71 7.97
C ALA A 13 -8.88 -7.32 9.37
N GLN A 14 -9.44 -8.52 9.50
CA GLN A 14 -9.41 -9.21 10.78
C GLN A 14 -8.07 -9.92 10.97
N PRO A 15 -7.43 -9.85 12.14
CA PRO A 15 -6.14 -10.51 12.39
C PRO A 15 -6.16 -12.02 12.11
N ASN A 16 -7.28 -12.68 12.35
CA ASN A 16 -7.46 -14.11 12.12
C ASN A 16 -7.60 -14.47 10.63
N GLU A 17 -7.82 -13.51 9.73
CA GLU A 17 -7.83 -13.69 8.29
C GLU A 17 -6.43 -13.52 7.69
N LEU A 18 -5.48 -12.98 8.46
CA LEU A 18 -4.12 -12.77 8.02
C LEU A 18 -3.27 -14.04 8.22
N ALA A 19 -2.33 -14.25 7.31
CA ALA A 19 -1.36 -15.31 7.35
C ALA A 19 0.04 -14.77 7.00
N ILE A 20 1.04 -15.57 7.33
CA ILE A 20 2.43 -15.29 6.97
C ILE A 20 2.89 -16.40 6.04
N THR A 21 3.40 -16.02 4.88
CA THR A 21 3.90 -16.97 3.88
C THR A 21 5.33 -16.65 3.48
N GLY A 22 6.07 -17.70 3.08
CA GLY A 22 7.43 -17.58 2.55
C GLY A 22 8.39 -16.83 3.48
N VAL A 23 9.06 -15.81 2.92
CA VAL A 23 10.07 -14.96 3.59
C VAL A 23 9.40 -13.89 4.46
N LEU A 24 8.50 -14.30 5.35
CA LEU A 24 7.82 -13.42 6.32
C LEU A 24 6.96 -12.31 5.68
N HIS A 25 6.34 -12.60 4.53
CA HIS A 25 5.36 -11.72 3.91
C HIS A 25 3.99 -11.90 4.56
N LEU A 26 3.31 -10.78 4.77
CA LEU A 26 1.90 -10.78 5.17
C LEU A 26 1.03 -11.09 3.94
N THR A 27 0.06 -11.97 4.13
CA THR A 27 -0.96 -12.29 3.13
C THR A 27 -2.31 -12.56 3.81
N ILE A 28 -3.35 -12.85 3.04
CA ILE A 28 -4.63 -13.37 3.53
C ILE A 28 -4.54 -14.89 3.56
N LYS A 29 -5.14 -15.52 4.58
CA LYS A 29 -5.30 -16.98 4.66
C LYS A 29 -5.85 -17.53 3.35
N ASP A 30 -5.39 -18.72 3.00
CA ASP A 30 -5.81 -19.46 1.81
C ASP A 30 -5.42 -18.79 0.46
N LYS A 31 -4.75 -17.64 0.46
CA LYS A 31 -4.08 -17.09 -0.72
C LYS A 31 -2.66 -17.66 -0.80
N LEU A 32 -2.36 -18.31 -1.94
CA LEU A 32 -1.06 -18.91 -2.23
C LEU A 32 -0.01 -17.89 -2.71
N THR A 33 -0.41 -16.64 -2.92
CA THR A 33 0.40 -15.58 -3.51
C THR A 33 0.46 -14.34 -2.61
N HIS A 34 1.30 -13.37 -2.98
CA HIS A 34 1.36 -12.08 -2.29
C HIS A 34 0.04 -11.34 -2.43
N HIS A 35 -0.46 -10.84 -1.31
CA HIS A 35 -1.71 -10.08 -1.27
C HIS A 35 -1.40 -8.57 -1.13
N PRO A 36 -1.94 -7.72 -2.01
CA PRO A 36 -1.78 -6.28 -1.88
C PRO A 36 -2.74 -5.72 -0.82
N PHE A 37 -2.21 -4.81 -0.01
CA PHE A 37 -2.96 -4.02 0.94
C PHE A 37 -2.96 -2.56 0.51
N PHE A 38 -3.87 -1.76 1.08
CA PHE A 38 -3.82 -0.32 0.93
C PHE A 38 -4.03 0.43 2.24
N ILE A 39 -3.54 1.67 2.26
CA ILE A 39 -3.80 2.66 3.30
C ILE A 39 -3.91 4.05 2.66
N VAL A 40 -4.69 4.93 3.30
CA VAL A 40 -4.89 6.32 2.89
C VAL A 40 -4.19 7.24 3.88
N GLY A 41 -3.61 8.33 3.37
CA GLY A 41 -2.98 9.35 4.18
C GLY A 41 -2.52 10.54 3.36
N LYS A 42 -1.77 11.42 4.03
CA LYS A 42 -1.17 12.61 3.45
C LYS A 42 0.27 12.31 3.02
N CYS A 43 0.60 12.63 1.77
CA CYS A 43 1.97 12.52 1.26
C CYS A 43 2.88 13.52 2.01
N GLN A 44 3.99 13.03 2.56
CA GLN A 44 5.01 13.85 3.24
C GLN A 44 6.28 14.00 2.38
N PHE A 45 6.53 13.03 1.51
CA PHE A 45 7.66 13.02 0.58
C PHE A 45 7.39 12.03 -0.55
N SER A 46 7.75 12.40 -1.78
CA SER A 46 7.67 11.54 -2.95
C SER A 46 8.99 11.51 -3.71
N SER A 47 9.36 10.33 -4.17
CA SER A 47 10.46 10.06 -5.10
C SER A 47 10.08 8.79 -5.88
N VAL A 48 8.96 8.87 -6.61
CA VAL A 48 8.32 7.75 -7.31
C VAL A 48 8.93 7.48 -8.68
N THR A 49 9.53 8.49 -9.31
CA THR A 49 10.16 8.44 -10.63
C THR A 49 11.66 8.77 -10.57
N HIS A 50 12.07 9.58 -9.59
CA HIS A 50 13.47 9.97 -9.41
C HIS A 50 14.09 9.30 -8.17
N GLY A 51 15.42 9.23 -8.09
CA GLY A 51 16.16 8.79 -6.90
C GLY A 51 17.33 7.82 -7.17
N ASP A 52 18.36 7.86 -6.32
CA ASP A 52 19.62 7.14 -6.59
C ASP A 52 19.66 5.69 -6.06
N ARG A 53 18.75 5.31 -5.16
CA ARG A 53 18.83 4.02 -4.44
C ARG A 53 17.56 3.18 -4.44
N SER A 54 16.41 3.83 -4.25
CA SER A 54 15.08 3.20 -4.27
C SER A 54 14.04 4.28 -4.48
N ARG A 55 12.95 3.95 -5.19
CA ARG A 55 11.77 4.80 -5.24
C ARG A 55 10.98 4.68 -3.95
N GLN A 56 10.44 5.79 -3.47
CA GLN A 56 9.70 5.78 -2.21
C GLN A 56 8.64 6.86 -2.12
N VAL A 57 7.68 6.59 -1.25
CA VAL A 57 6.67 7.54 -0.77
C VAL A 57 6.67 7.50 0.75
N SER A 58 6.73 8.65 1.39
CA SER A 58 6.53 8.76 2.84
C SER A 58 5.13 9.28 3.09
N LEU A 59 4.33 8.51 3.84
CA LEU A 59 2.91 8.79 4.07
C LEU A 59 2.67 9.04 5.55
N ALA A 60 2.03 10.14 5.91
CA ALA A 60 1.39 10.30 7.21
C ALA A 60 -0.02 9.69 7.12
N PRO A 61 -0.28 8.51 7.69
CA PRO A 61 -1.59 7.89 7.59
C PRO A 61 -2.62 8.67 8.41
N LEU A 62 -3.90 8.46 8.10
CA LEU A 62 -4.98 9.00 8.94
C LEU A 62 -4.91 8.42 10.36
N ASP A 63 -5.20 9.26 11.36
CA ASP A 63 -5.04 8.92 12.79
C ASP A 63 -5.75 7.62 13.21
N LEU A 64 -6.88 7.31 12.58
CA LEU A 64 -7.68 6.12 12.89
C LEU A 64 -7.20 4.85 12.17
N THR A 65 -6.47 4.97 11.06
CA THR A 65 -6.08 3.81 10.24
C THR A 65 -4.77 3.20 10.71
N TRP A 66 -3.79 4.02 11.10
CA TRP A 66 -2.47 3.54 11.49
C TRP A 66 -2.46 2.62 12.73
N PRO A 67 -3.08 2.99 13.87
CA PRO A 67 -3.05 2.15 15.07
C PRO A 67 -3.69 0.77 14.82
N ARG A 68 -4.79 0.73 14.06
CA ARG A 68 -5.48 -0.52 13.71
C ARG A 68 -4.64 -1.38 12.78
N LEU A 69 -4.05 -0.78 11.73
CA LEU A 69 -3.14 -1.48 10.83
C LEU A 69 -1.97 -2.08 11.61
N ALA A 70 -1.31 -1.29 12.46
CA ALA A 70 -0.17 -1.74 13.26
C ALA A 70 -0.55 -2.89 14.21
N ALA A 71 -1.73 -2.82 14.84
CA ALA A 71 -2.27 -3.88 15.69
C ALA A 71 -2.54 -5.17 14.90
N ASN A 72 -3.14 -5.07 13.71
CA ASN A 72 -3.43 -6.22 12.84
C ASN A 72 -2.15 -6.92 12.39
N ILE A 73 -1.13 -6.15 11.98
CA ILE A 73 0.19 -6.69 11.64
C ILE A 73 0.83 -7.33 12.87
N GLY A 74 0.83 -6.65 14.01
CA GLY A 74 1.39 -7.17 15.26
C GLY A 74 0.76 -8.50 15.66
N ALA A 75 -0.57 -8.60 15.60
CA ALA A 75 -1.31 -9.82 15.87
C ALA A 75 -0.97 -10.93 14.86
N ALA A 76 -0.93 -10.63 13.56
CA ALA A 76 -0.57 -11.60 12.53
C ALA A 76 0.85 -12.18 12.72
N PHE A 77 1.82 -11.34 13.09
CA PHE A 77 3.22 -11.74 13.35
C PHE A 77 3.47 -12.23 14.78
N GLY A 78 2.47 -12.22 15.67
CA GLY A 78 2.64 -12.53 17.09
C GLY A 78 3.64 -11.60 17.79
N LYS A 79 3.70 -10.33 17.38
CA LYS A 79 4.62 -9.31 17.89
C LYS A 79 3.86 -8.19 18.59
N LYS A 80 4.28 -7.88 19.82
CA LYS A 80 3.77 -6.73 20.59
C LYS A 80 4.46 -5.41 20.23
N LYS A 81 5.62 -5.47 19.58
CA LYS A 81 6.43 -4.31 19.22
C LYS A 81 6.97 -4.52 17.81
N LEU A 82 6.77 -3.53 16.95
CA LEU A 82 7.25 -3.50 15.58
C LEU A 82 8.06 -2.22 15.38
N PHE A 83 9.18 -2.32 14.68
CA PHE A 83 9.91 -1.15 14.22
C PHE A 83 9.48 -0.82 12.80
N VAL A 84 9.22 0.45 12.53
CA VAL A 84 8.85 0.95 11.21
C VAL A 84 9.75 2.12 10.89
N THR A 85 10.29 2.14 9.67
CA THR A 85 11.10 3.27 9.21
C THR A 85 10.19 4.45 8.87
N THR A 86 10.57 5.63 9.35
CA THR A 86 9.92 6.89 9.02
C THR A 86 10.89 7.84 8.33
N PHE A 87 10.35 8.73 7.50
CA PHE A 87 11.08 9.77 6.77
C PHE A 87 10.16 10.97 6.55
N TYR A 88 10.65 12.19 6.76
CA TYR A 88 9.82 13.42 6.79
C TYR A 88 8.53 13.26 7.61
N ASN A 89 8.60 12.66 8.81
CA ASN A 89 7.45 12.38 9.68
C ASN A 89 6.36 11.47 9.09
N GLY A 90 6.61 10.85 7.94
CA GLY A 90 5.76 9.84 7.33
C GLY A 90 6.36 8.44 7.42
N ILE A 91 5.53 7.43 7.23
CA ILE A 91 5.90 6.02 7.12
C ILE A 91 6.41 5.76 5.71
N THR A 92 7.54 5.09 5.58
CA THR A 92 8.16 4.86 4.28
C THR A 92 7.62 3.61 3.59
N PHE A 93 7.15 3.79 2.37
CA PHE A 93 6.80 2.75 1.41
C PHE A 93 7.77 2.84 0.25
N SER A 94 8.46 1.75 -0.08
CA SER A 94 9.54 1.81 -1.07
C SER A 94 9.54 0.63 -2.02
N THR A 95 10.25 0.74 -3.13
CA THR A 95 10.67 -0.42 -3.93
C THR A 95 11.63 -1.30 -3.11
N PHE A 96 12.07 -2.43 -3.68
CA PHE A 96 13.21 -3.14 -3.12
C PHE A 96 14.45 -2.24 -3.10
N MET A 97 15.38 -2.49 -2.17
CA MET A 97 16.63 -1.73 -2.15
C MET A 97 17.67 -2.46 -2.98
N GLN A 98 18.55 -1.72 -3.66
CA GLN A 98 19.73 -2.31 -4.27
C GLN A 98 20.57 -3.02 -3.19
N ALA A 99 20.90 -4.30 -3.41
CA ALA A 99 21.87 -4.97 -2.58
C ALA A 99 23.21 -4.23 -2.75
N ARG A 100 23.81 -3.75 -1.65
CA ARG A 100 25.14 -3.16 -1.72
C ARG A 100 26.11 -4.21 -2.22
N THR A 101 26.58 -4.08 -3.46
CA THR A 101 27.80 -4.75 -3.90
C THR A 101 28.92 -4.14 -3.07
N PRO A 102 29.60 -4.88 -2.17
CA PRO A 102 30.80 -4.35 -1.56
C PRO A 102 31.79 -4.05 -2.70
N ALA A 103 32.30 -2.83 -2.72
CA ALA A 103 33.41 -2.50 -3.60
C ALA A 103 34.58 -3.46 -3.28
N THR A 104 35.28 -3.88 -4.34
CA THR A 104 36.45 -4.76 -4.39
C THR A 104 36.17 -6.27 -4.54
N THR A 105 36.63 -6.80 -5.68
CA THR A 105 36.65 -8.18 -6.21
C THR A 105 35.35 -8.73 -6.87
N PRO A 106 35.40 -9.16 -8.14
CA PRO A 106 34.27 -9.80 -8.82
C PRO A 106 34.18 -11.25 -8.34
N GLN A 107 33.53 -11.45 -7.20
CA GLN A 107 33.18 -12.79 -6.75
C GLN A 107 31.70 -12.98 -6.99
N SER A 108 31.39 -13.65 -8.10
CA SER A 108 30.06 -14.18 -8.41
C SER A 108 29.64 -15.14 -7.29
N SER A 109 28.97 -14.63 -6.27
CA SER A 109 28.24 -15.47 -5.33
C SER A 109 26.92 -15.86 -5.98
N PRO A 110 26.66 -17.15 -6.27
CA PRO A 110 25.38 -17.56 -6.82
C PRO A 110 24.28 -17.16 -5.84
N GLN A 111 23.21 -16.56 -6.36
CA GLN A 111 21.95 -16.36 -5.65
C GLN A 111 21.51 -17.71 -5.08
N ARG A 112 21.81 -17.95 -3.80
CA ARG A 112 21.51 -19.21 -3.14
C ARG A 112 20.01 -19.28 -2.89
N GLY A 113 19.30 -19.85 -3.85
CA GLY A 113 18.02 -20.52 -3.61
C GLY A 113 16.74 -19.75 -3.92
N LEU A 114 16.69 -19.01 -5.02
CA LEU A 114 15.39 -18.88 -5.72
C LEU A 114 15.20 -20.18 -6.50
N LYS A 115 14.59 -21.19 -5.88
CA LYS A 115 14.15 -22.38 -6.63
C LYS A 115 13.09 -21.90 -7.61
N THR A 116 13.46 -21.79 -8.88
CA THR A 116 12.52 -21.77 -9.99
C THR A 116 11.75 -23.09 -9.93
N TYR A 117 10.62 -23.08 -9.25
CA TYR A 117 9.65 -24.15 -9.36
C TYR A 117 9.21 -24.17 -10.83
N THR A 118 9.51 -25.28 -11.50
CA THR A 118 8.94 -25.59 -12.81
C THR A 118 7.42 -25.53 -12.66
N SER A 119 6.82 -24.58 -13.36
CA SER A 119 5.40 -24.27 -13.33
C SER A 119 4.57 -25.50 -13.69
N ARG A 120 3.91 -26.12 -12.70
CA ARG A 120 2.55 -26.63 -12.94
C ARG A 120 1.70 -25.41 -13.24
N LYS A 121 1.06 -25.38 -14.41
CA LYS A 121 0.21 -24.28 -14.89
C LYS A 121 -0.67 -23.75 -13.75
N ALA A 122 -0.23 -22.68 -13.09
CA ALA A 122 -1.05 -21.97 -12.13
C ALA A 122 -2.20 -21.33 -12.92
N PRO A 123 -3.42 -21.27 -12.36
CA PRO A 123 -4.50 -20.52 -12.98
C PRO A 123 -4.00 -19.10 -13.32
N LYS A 124 -4.49 -18.53 -14.43
CA LYS A 124 -4.26 -17.12 -14.84
C LYS A 124 -4.91 -16.13 -13.87
N GLU A 125 -4.65 -16.25 -12.57
CA GLU A 125 -5.04 -15.27 -11.57
C GLU A 125 -3.94 -14.22 -11.54
N TYR A 126 -4.31 -12.96 -11.78
CA TYR A 126 -3.38 -11.83 -11.71
C TYR A 126 -2.69 -11.86 -10.35
N THR A 127 -1.38 -12.13 -10.37
CA THR A 127 -0.59 -12.30 -9.17
C THR A 127 0.19 -11.01 -8.92
N PHE A 128 -0.07 -10.34 -7.79
CA PHE A 128 0.71 -9.19 -7.41
C PHE A 128 2.15 -9.62 -7.06
N PRO A 129 3.18 -8.88 -7.49
CA PRO A 129 4.54 -9.17 -7.08
C PRO A 129 4.72 -8.88 -5.58
N ALA A 130 5.77 -9.45 -4.98
CA ALA A 130 6.16 -9.15 -3.60
C ALA A 130 6.49 -7.67 -3.37
N GLY A 131 6.86 -6.96 -4.44
CA GLY A 131 7.28 -5.56 -4.44
C GLY A 131 7.90 -5.24 -5.80
N LEU A 132 8.04 -3.96 -6.10
CA LEU A 132 8.71 -3.50 -7.32
C LEU A 132 10.25 -3.59 -7.20
N PRO A 133 10.98 -3.90 -8.30
CA PRO A 133 12.44 -3.82 -8.34
C PRO A 133 12.97 -2.43 -7.97
N TYR A 134 14.23 -2.34 -7.56
CA TYR A 134 14.78 -1.15 -6.90
C TYR A 134 14.82 0.11 -7.79
N ASP A 135 15.04 -0.09 -9.08
CA ASP A 135 15.17 0.91 -10.15
C ASP A 135 13.86 1.14 -10.91
N THR A 136 12.78 0.50 -10.50
CA THR A 136 11.48 0.61 -11.16
C THR A 136 10.65 1.72 -10.53
N ASP A 137 10.08 2.56 -11.38
CA ASP A 137 9.18 3.63 -10.95
C ASP A 137 7.94 3.06 -10.25
N ILE A 138 7.48 3.75 -9.22
CA ILE A 138 6.21 3.42 -8.57
C ILE A 138 5.11 4.04 -9.44
N PRO A 139 4.22 3.23 -10.06
CA PRO A 139 3.16 3.78 -10.88
C PRO A 139 2.22 4.63 -10.02
N VAL A 140 1.97 5.85 -10.47
CA VAL A 140 1.05 6.80 -9.82
C VAL A 140 -0.13 7.04 -10.75
N TYR A 141 -1.32 6.92 -10.19
CA TYR A 141 -2.59 7.08 -10.89
C TYR A 141 -3.34 8.31 -10.39
N ASP A 142 -4.05 8.97 -11.28
CA ASP A 142 -4.95 10.08 -10.95
C ASP A 142 -6.33 9.52 -10.58
N GLY A 143 -6.63 9.54 -9.28
CA GLY A 143 -7.91 9.13 -8.70
C GLY A 143 -8.67 10.28 -8.07
N ARG A 144 -8.45 11.52 -8.53
CA ARG A 144 -9.18 12.71 -8.05
C ARG A 144 -10.67 12.69 -8.41
N LYS A 145 -11.04 11.91 -9.42
CA LYS A 145 -12.43 11.58 -9.76
C LYS A 145 -12.84 10.26 -9.12
N THR A 146 -14.14 10.08 -8.87
CA THR A 146 -14.69 8.84 -8.32
C THR A 146 -14.26 7.62 -9.12
N PHE A 147 -13.82 6.57 -8.42
CA PHE A 147 -13.37 5.33 -9.04
C PHE A 147 -13.61 4.12 -8.15
N GLN A 148 -13.67 2.95 -8.79
CA GLN A 148 -13.70 1.67 -8.10
C GLN A 148 -12.28 1.20 -7.82
N LEU A 149 -11.98 0.85 -6.56
CA LEU A 149 -10.63 0.44 -6.16
C LEU A 149 -10.11 -0.75 -6.97
N LYS A 150 -10.97 -1.69 -7.35
CA LYS A 150 -10.58 -2.85 -8.20
C LYS A 150 -10.08 -2.45 -9.59
N GLY A 151 -10.48 -1.28 -10.07
CA GLY A 151 -10.12 -0.73 -11.37
C GLY A 151 -9.05 0.35 -11.32
N PHE A 152 -8.36 0.55 -10.19
CA PHE A 152 -7.38 1.65 -10.03
C PHE A 152 -6.30 1.65 -11.12
N ASN A 153 -5.89 0.48 -11.61
CA ASN A 153 -4.85 0.32 -12.63
C ASN A 153 -5.29 0.75 -14.03
N LYS A 154 -6.57 1.09 -14.21
CA LYS A 154 -7.14 1.64 -15.45
C LYS A 154 -7.29 3.17 -15.41
N LEU A 155 -7.01 3.78 -14.26
CA LEU A 155 -7.02 5.23 -14.14
C LEU A 155 -5.93 5.85 -15.01
N PRO A 156 -6.08 7.12 -15.42
CA PRO A 156 -4.99 7.87 -16.04
C PRO A 156 -3.77 7.91 -15.11
N SER A 157 -2.57 7.95 -15.70
CA SER A 157 -1.35 8.20 -14.92
C SER A 157 -1.37 9.63 -14.37
N PHE A 158 -0.96 9.77 -13.11
CA PHE A 158 -0.71 11.08 -12.53
C PHE A 158 0.63 11.61 -13.07
N PRO A 159 0.71 12.87 -13.51
CA PRO A 159 1.94 13.43 -14.06
C PRO A 159 2.98 13.69 -12.96
N GLY A 160 4.20 13.19 -13.14
CA GLY A 160 5.35 13.54 -12.31
C GLY A 160 5.36 12.95 -10.90
N GLU A 161 5.99 13.67 -9.97
CA GLU A 161 6.06 13.31 -8.55
C GLU A 161 4.78 13.70 -7.82
N ILE A 162 4.45 12.97 -6.74
CA ILE A 162 3.29 13.32 -5.92
C ILE A 162 3.63 14.56 -5.09
N PRO A 163 2.86 15.67 -5.20
CA PRO A 163 3.13 16.85 -4.40
C PRO A 163 3.04 16.58 -2.90
N VAL A 164 3.89 17.26 -2.14
CA VAL A 164 3.86 17.16 -0.68
C VAL A 164 2.56 17.76 -0.17
N GLY A 165 1.87 17.00 0.67
CA GLY A 165 0.60 17.38 1.25
C GLY A 165 -0.63 16.83 0.53
N SER A 166 -0.47 16.26 -0.67
CA SER A 166 -1.53 15.59 -1.40
C SER A 166 -2.11 14.41 -0.62
N ALA A 167 -3.43 14.20 -0.72
CA ALA A 167 -4.06 13.00 -0.15
C ALA A 167 -3.89 11.85 -1.13
N ILE A 168 -3.35 10.72 -0.65
CA ILE A 168 -3.07 9.57 -1.50
C ILE A 168 -3.53 8.27 -0.87
N LEU A 169 -3.86 7.32 -1.73
CA LEU A 169 -3.99 5.91 -1.41
C LEU A 169 -2.73 5.20 -1.90
N ILE A 170 -2.03 4.49 -1.01
CA ILE A 170 -0.86 3.69 -1.39
C ILE A 170 -1.20 2.21 -1.34
N ILE A 171 -0.83 1.48 -2.39
CA ILE A 171 -0.99 0.04 -2.52
C ILE A 171 0.38 -0.61 -2.29
N PHE A 172 0.43 -1.58 -1.39
CA PHE A 172 1.70 -2.14 -0.93
C PHE A 172 1.57 -3.60 -0.49
N THR A 173 2.70 -4.28 -0.36
CA THR A 173 2.80 -5.52 0.44
C THR A 173 3.55 -5.22 1.74
N ALA A 174 3.30 -6.02 2.78
CA ALA A 174 4.01 -5.92 4.04
C ALA A 174 4.90 -7.15 4.26
N GLN A 175 6.11 -6.93 4.74
CA GLN A 175 7.06 -7.99 5.09
C GLN A 175 7.79 -7.66 6.39
N THR A 176 8.16 -8.67 7.16
CA THR A 176 9.02 -8.46 8.33
C THR A 176 10.43 -8.98 8.09
N TYR A 177 11.40 -8.39 8.78
CA TYR A 177 12.78 -8.83 8.78
C TYR A 177 13.36 -8.78 10.19
N SER A 178 14.23 -9.75 10.48
CA SER A 178 14.99 -9.77 11.73
C SER A 178 15.99 -8.62 11.71
N GLY A 179 15.80 -7.66 12.61
CA GLY A 179 16.55 -6.43 12.58
C GLY A 179 17.86 -6.56 13.36
N LYS A 180 18.98 -6.81 12.66
CA LYS A 180 20.33 -6.71 13.25
C LYS A 180 20.73 -5.27 13.61
N ARG A 181 19.98 -4.26 13.13
CA ARG A 181 20.23 -2.82 13.33
C ARG A 181 19.02 -2.11 13.96
N LEU A 182 18.31 -2.80 14.84
CA LEU A 182 17.23 -2.17 15.60
C LEU A 182 17.82 -1.34 16.74
N PRO A 183 17.16 -0.22 17.13
CA PRO A 183 17.55 0.53 18.30
C PRO A 183 17.62 -0.38 19.53
N SER A 184 18.80 -0.52 20.12
CA SER A 184 19.01 -1.34 21.33
C SER A 184 18.29 -0.77 22.56
N THR A 185 17.87 0.50 22.49
CA THR A 185 17.16 1.22 23.54
C THR A 185 15.77 0.65 23.84
N VAL A 186 15.14 -0.07 22.90
CA VAL A 186 13.80 -0.65 23.09
C VAL A 186 13.89 -2.14 23.38
N LYS A 187 13.82 -2.51 24.66
CA LYS A 187 13.82 -3.93 25.09
C LYS A 187 12.70 -4.72 24.41
N GLY A 188 13.06 -5.85 23.79
CA GLY A 188 12.13 -6.77 23.12
C GLY A 188 11.77 -6.39 21.67
N LEU A 189 12.36 -5.32 21.12
CA LEU A 189 12.20 -4.96 19.71
C LEU A 189 13.11 -5.84 18.85
N THR A 190 12.54 -6.87 18.24
CA THR A 190 13.29 -7.87 17.44
C THR A 190 12.89 -7.90 15.98
N THR A 191 11.80 -7.21 15.63
CA THR A 191 11.16 -7.30 14.33
C THR A 191 11.01 -5.93 13.73
N SER A 192 11.56 -5.77 12.53
CA SER A 192 11.33 -4.61 11.69
C SER A 192 10.28 -4.94 10.64
N LEU A 193 9.46 -3.96 10.31
CA LEU A 193 8.42 -4.03 9.31
C LEU A 193 8.85 -3.17 8.11
N GLY A 194 8.72 -3.73 6.92
CA GLY A 194 8.94 -3.04 5.66
C GLY A 194 7.69 -3.07 4.81
N PHE A 195 7.37 -1.92 4.22
CA PHE A 195 6.28 -1.80 3.26
C PHE A 195 6.85 -1.67 1.85
N LYS A 196 6.43 -2.55 0.95
CA LYS A 196 6.84 -2.54 -0.45
C LYS A 196 5.77 -1.93 -1.31
N ALA A 197 6.05 -0.73 -1.81
CA ALA A 197 5.15 -0.01 -2.69
C ALA A 197 4.94 -0.78 -3.99
N LEU A 198 3.68 -0.81 -4.43
CA LEU A 198 3.25 -1.40 -5.70
C LEU A 198 2.65 -0.35 -6.62
N ALA A 199 1.90 0.60 -6.06
CA ALA A 199 1.31 1.74 -6.77
C ALA A 199 0.87 2.81 -5.76
N ALA A 200 0.65 4.03 -6.27
CA ALA A 200 -0.04 5.09 -5.55
C ALA A 200 -1.19 5.65 -6.38
N VAL A 201 -2.22 6.16 -5.73
CA VAL A 201 -3.33 6.86 -6.35
C VAL A 201 -3.48 8.22 -5.67
N VAL A 202 -3.41 9.30 -6.43
CA VAL A 202 -3.63 10.66 -5.94
C VAL A 202 -5.14 10.89 -5.84
N LEU A 203 -5.61 11.14 -4.63
CA LEU A 203 -7.03 11.40 -4.33
C LEU A 203 -7.32 12.91 -4.28
N HIS A 204 -6.33 13.69 -3.86
CA HIS A 204 -6.37 15.15 -3.82
C HIS A 204 -4.98 15.69 -4.09
N ASP A 205 -4.91 16.74 -4.89
CA ASP A 205 -3.66 17.39 -5.27
C ASP A 205 -3.49 18.70 -4.49
N ALA A 206 -2.47 18.76 -3.64
CA ALA A 206 -2.24 19.92 -2.78
C ALA A 206 -1.79 21.18 -3.54
N GLU A 207 -1.27 21.05 -4.75
CA GLU A 207 -0.89 22.23 -5.56
C GLU A 207 -2.13 22.99 -6.05
N LEU A 208 -3.24 22.30 -6.31
CA LEU A 208 -4.52 22.94 -6.68
C LEU A 208 -5.07 23.83 -5.57
N ASP A 209 -4.87 23.49 -4.30
CA ASP A 209 -5.29 24.33 -3.17
C ASP A 209 -4.47 25.62 -3.04
N SER A 210 -3.24 25.62 -3.57
CA SER A 210 -2.38 26.81 -3.56
C SER A 210 -2.79 27.83 -4.61
N GLU A 211 -3.35 27.39 -5.73
CA GLU A 211 -3.88 28.24 -6.80
C GLU A 211 -5.33 28.69 -6.51
N ALA A 212 -6.17 27.81 -5.93
CA ALA A 212 -7.58 28.12 -5.63
C ALA A 212 -7.80 29.10 -4.46
N ARG A 213 -6.77 29.40 -3.66
CA ARG A 213 -6.87 30.42 -2.60
C ARG A 213 -6.93 31.85 -3.14
N ASP A 214 -6.58 32.06 -4.40
CA ASP A 214 -6.63 33.37 -5.04
C ASP A 214 -7.92 33.60 -5.87
N ASP A 215 -8.66 32.54 -6.22
CA ASP A 215 -9.87 32.64 -7.05
C ASP A 215 -11.02 31.75 -6.51
N ALA A 216 -11.63 32.17 -5.41
CA ALA A 216 -12.82 31.50 -4.86
C ALA A 216 -14.07 31.79 -5.73
N LYS A 217 -14.31 30.95 -6.74
CA LYS A 217 -15.65 30.68 -7.27
C LYS A 217 -15.96 29.19 -7.13
N SER A 218 -17.07 28.91 -6.48
CA SER A 218 -17.60 27.58 -6.21
C SER A 218 -18.04 26.90 -7.50
N ASP A 219 -17.30 25.91 -7.96
CA ASP A 219 -17.77 24.99 -9.00
C ASP A 219 -18.20 23.64 -8.40
N GLU A 220 -19.37 23.22 -8.86
CA GLU A 220 -20.08 21.97 -8.57
C GLU A 220 -19.24 20.75 -8.97
N ASN A 221 -18.40 20.25 -8.07
CA ASN A 221 -17.78 18.94 -8.25
C ASN A 221 -18.57 17.90 -7.44
N GLY A 222 -19.04 16.86 -8.13
CA GLY A 222 -19.73 15.72 -7.55
C GLY A 222 -18.92 15.01 -6.45
N PRO A 223 -19.52 14.05 -5.73
CA PRO A 223 -18.93 13.52 -4.51
C PRO A 223 -17.56 12.88 -4.76
N LEU A 224 -16.52 13.46 -4.15
CA LEU A 224 -15.19 12.88 -4.04
C LEU A 224 -15.26 11.56 -3.26
N GLY A 225 -14.60 10.49 -3.73
CA GLY A 225 -14.57 9.24 -2.99
C GLY A 225 -14.04 8.03 -3.75
N VAL A 226 -13.64 7.01 -2.99
CA VAL A 226 -13.30 5.67 -3.50
C VAL A 226 -14.48 4.75 -3.20
N GLU A 227 -15.08 4.17 -4.23
CA GLU A 227 -16.15 3.19 -4.06
C GLU A 227 -15.57 1.82 -3.73
N THR A 228 -16.04 1.24 -2.62
CA THR A 228 -15.78 -0.16 -2.29
C THR A 228 -17.06 -0.96 -2.46
N ASP A 229 -16.97 -2.14 -3.08
CA ASP A 229 -18.11 -3.01 -3.38
C ASP A 229 -18.96 -3.39 -2.14
N VAL A 230 -18.40 -3.22 -0.93
CA VAL A 230 -19.07 -3.50 0.35
C VAL A 230 -20.25 -2.54 0.61
N TYR A 231 -20.23 -1.34 0.04
CA TYR A 231 -21.28 -0.33 0.26
C TYR A 231 -22.37 -0.30 -0.81
N SER A 232 -22.16 -0.89 -1.99
CA SER A 232 -23.16 -0.86 -3.07
C SER A 232 -24.41 -1.69 -2.76
N SER A 233 -24.30 -2.76 -1.96
CA SER A 233 -25.43 -3.64 -1.66
C SER A 233 -26.35 -3.12 -0.55
N ALA A 234 -25.95 -2.08 0.19
CA ALA A 234 -26.73 -1.54 1.30
C ALA A 234 -27.68 -0.41 0.87
N MET A 235 -27.41 0.26 -0.26
CA MET A 235 -28.24 1.37 -0.74
C MET A 235 -29.28 0.98 -1.80
N SER A 236 -29.20 -0.20 -2.41
CA SER A 236 -30.22 -0.66 -3.36
C SER A 236 -31.52 -1.16 -2.70
N ASN A 237 -31.52 -1.38 -1.38
CA ASN A 237 -32.67 -1.97 -0.66
C ASN A 237 -33.42 -0.99 0.24
N ALA A 238 -33.06 0.30 0.23
CA ALA A 238 -33.70 1.32 1.08
C ALA A 238 -34.61 2.28 0.30
N ALA A 239 -34.81 2.07 -1.01
CA ALA A 239 -35.58 2.98 -1.86
C ALA A 239 -37.05 2.56 -2.09
N ASP A 240 -37.48 1.36 -1.68
CA ASP A 240 -38.84 0.84 -1.96
C ASP A 240 -39.62 0.47 -0.69
N SER A 241 -39.76 1.41 0.25
CA SER A 241 -40.82 1.30 1.25
C SER A 241 -41.40 2.68 1.55
N GLU A 242 -42.41 3.07 0.78
CA GLU A 242 -43.34 4.13 1.18
C GLU A 242 -44.02 3.73 2.51
N PRO A 243 -44.24 4.67 3.44
CA PRO A 243 -45.06 4.41 4.61
C PRO A 243 -46.54 4.39 4.19
N GLU A 244 -47.22 3.26 4.36
CA GLU A 244 -48.68 3.23 4.35
C GLU A 244 -49.21 4.13 5.47
N VAL A 245 -49.90 5.19 5.07
CA VAL A 245 -50.78 5.97 5.92
C VAL A 245 -52.14 5.26 5.90
N PHE A 246 -52.47 4.55 6.98
CA PHE A 246 -53.73 4.58 7.76
C PHE A 246 -53.80 3.40 8.72
#